data_AF-A0A522M9H3-F1
#
_entry.id   AF-A0A522M9H3-F1
#
_cell.length_a   1.000
_cell.length_b   1.000
_cell.length_c   1.000
_cell.angle_alpha   90.00
_cell.angle_beta   90.00
_cell.angle_gamma   90.00
#
_symmetry.space_group_name_H-M   'P 1'
#
loop_
_entity.id
_entity.type
_entity.pdbx_description
1 polymer ?
#
loop_
_entity_poly.entity_id
_entity_poly.type
_entity_poly.pdbx_seq_one_letter_code
_entity_poly.pdbx_strand_id
1 'polypeptide(L)'
;MRHLQEKLDKIESLIALIHPEKLRLLERNGLLRTARRACTSREIRRFQHLAQIHKIGSMRKLQELIDRCGTDDAVLTAKVYLGRQQRFLVTPQ
;
A
#
# COMPACT_ATOMS: atom_id res chain seq x y z
N MET A 1 3.78 7.96 14.08
CA MET A 1 2.85 7.44 13.05
C MET A 1 1.63 8.31 12.87
N ARG A 2 0.97 8.78 13.95
CA ARG A 2 -0.15 9.73 13.89
C ARG A 2 0.16 11.03 13.13
N HIS A 3 1.38 11.54 13.24
CA HIS A 3 1.81 12.77 12.59
C HIS A 3 1.69 12.79 11.05
N LEU A 4 1.91 11.65 10.37
CA LEU A 4 1.76 11.57 8.91
C LEU A 4 0.29 11.55 8.50
N GLN A 5 -0.55 10.85 9.26
CA GLN A 5 -2.00 10.84 9.07
C GLN A 5 -2.58 12.23 9.32
N GLU A 6 -2.17 12.91 10.40
CA GLU A 6 -2.58 14.29 10.69
C GLU A 6 -2.18 15.27 9.58
N LYS A 7 -1.03 15.07 8.93
CA LYS A 7 -0.63 15.89 7.77
C LYS A 7 -1.51 15.62 6.57
N LEU A 8 -1.87 14.37 6.30
CA LEU A 8 -2.83 14.02 5.25
C LEU A 8 -4.19 14.66 5.53
N ASP A 9 -4.69 14.58 6.77
CA ASP A 9 -5.96 15.19 7.16
C ASP A 9 -5.96 16.71 6.94
N LYS A 10 -4.85 17.39 7.25
CA LYS A 10 -4.69 18.83 6.99
C LYS A 10 -4.69 19.16 5.49
N ILE A 11 -4.00 18.36 4.68
CA ILE A 11 -3.98 18.55 3.22
C ILE A 11 -5.37 18.33 2.64
N GLU A 12 -6.06 17.26 3.04
CA GLU A 12 -7.45 16.99 2.64
C GLU A 12 -8.37 18.14 3.03
N SER A 13 -8.23 18.67 4.25
CA SER A 13 -9.01 19.83 4.73
C SER A 13 -8.75 21.08 3.90
N LEU A 14 -7.50 21.37 3.53
CA LEU A 14 -7.16 22.50 2.67
C LEU A 14 -7.73 22.36 1.26
N ILE A 15 -7.66 21.15 0.69
CA ILE A 15 -8.24 20.88 -0.63
C ILE A 15 -9.77 21.00 -0.57
N ALA A 16 -10.41 20.53 0.50
CA ALA A 16 -11.86 20.65 0.70
C ALA A 16 -12.31 22.12 0.72
N LEU A 17 -11.52 23.01 1.33
CA LEU A 17 -11.82 24.44 1.44
C LEU A 17 -11.72 25.18 0.10
N ILE A 18 -10.77 24.80 -0.75
CA ILE A 18 -10.50 25.54 -2.00
C ILE A 18 -11.23 24.89 -3.19
N HIS A 19 -11.22 23.57 -3.29
CA HIS A 19 -11.74 22.81 -4.43
C HIS A 19 -12.35 21.46 -4.00
N PRO A 20 -13.57 21.45 -3.45
CA PRO A 20 -14.22 20.22 -2.97
C PRO A 20 -14.45 19.19 -4.08
N GLU A 21 -14.62 19.63 -5.33
CA GLU A 21 -14.76 18.72 -6.48
C GLU A 21 -13.47 17.95 -6.78
N LYS A 22 -12.31 18.60 -6.62
CA LYS A 22 -11.01 17.92 -6.76
C LYS A 22 -10.82 16.88 -5.67
N LEU A 23 -11.28 17.15 -4.44
CA LEU A 23 -11.25 16.16 -3.36
C LEU A 23 -12.05 14.90 -3.72
N ARG A 24 -13.28 15.07 -4.26
CA ARG A 24 -14.11 13.95 -4.72
C ARG A 24 -13.44 13.15 -5.83
N LEU A 25 -12.72 13.80 -6.74
CA LEU A 25 -11.95 13.11 -7.77
C LEU A 25 -10.77 12.31 -7.19
N LEU A 26 -10.08 12.87 -6.19
CA LEU A 26 -8.97 12.21 -5.47
C LEU A 26 -9.43 11.03 -4.60
N GLU A 27 -10.68 11.07 -4.13
CA GLU A 27 -11.29 9.95 -3.44
C GLU A 27 -11.70 8.86 -4.44
N ARG A 28 -12.38 9.24 -5.53
CA ARG A 28 -12.84 8.30 -6.57
C ARG A 28 -11.71 7.59 -7.30
N ASN A 29 -10.59 8.26 -7.54
CA ASN A 29 -9.43 7.63 -8.17
C ASN A 29 -8.55 6.83 -7.19
N GLY A 30 -8.94 6.76 -5.91
CA GLY A 30 -8.24 5.99 -4.88
C GLY A 30 -6.90 6.57 -4.42
N LEU A 31 -6.57 7.81 -4.80
CA LEU A 31 -5.31 8.45 -4.40
C LEU A 31 -5.27 8.68 -2.89
N LEU A 32 -6.36 9.17 -2.29
CA LEU A 32 -6.44 9.38 -0.85
C LEU A 32 -6.30 8.07 -0.08
N ARG A 33 -6.99 7.02 -0.53
CA ARG A 33 -6.90 5.67 0.04
C ARG A 33 -5.45 5.15 0.00
N THR A 34 -4.80 5.30 -1.15
CA THR A 34 -3.40 4.89 -1.34
C THR A 34 -2.43 5.69 -0.46
N ALA A 35 -2.63 7.00 -0.34
CA ALA A 35 -1.81 7.86 0.50
C ALA A 35 -1.94 7.52 1.99
N ARG A 36 -3.17 7.28 2.46
CA ARG A 36 -3.44 6.84 3.84
C ARG A 36 -2.81 5.49 4.12
N ARG A 37 -2.92 4.52 3.21
CA ARG A 37 -2.27 3.20 3.31
C ARG A 37 -0.75 3.34 3.40
N ALA A 38 -0.12 4.13 2.53
CA ALA A 38 1.33 4.33 2.50
C ALA A 38 1.88 4.92 3.82
N CYS A 39 1.04 5.64 4.57
CA CYS A 39 1.39 6.21 5.87
C CYS A 39 1.15 5.27 7.06
N THR A 40 0.72 4.02 6.83
CA THR A 40 0.56 3.03 7.90
C THR A 40 1.90 2.54 8.43
N SER A 41 1.94 2.11 9.69
CA SER A 41 3.17 1.60 10.34
C SER A 41 3.80 0.45 9.57
N ARG A 42 2.99 -0.38 8.94
CA ARG A 42 3.42 -1.52 8.13
C ARG A 42 4.10 -1.07 6.84
N GLU A 43 3.49 -0.11 6.13
CA GLU A 43 4.06 0.45 4.90
C GLU A 43 5.33 1.26 5.15
N ILE A 44 5.39 2.05 6.25
CA ILE A 44 6.61 2.77 6.61
C ILE A 44 7.75 1.80 6.94
N ARG A 45 7.48 0.72 7.69
CA ARG A 45 8.49 -0.33 7.93
C ARG A 45 8.97 -0.96 6.62
N ARG A 46 8.07 -1.14 5.64
CA ARG A 46 8.44 -1.61 4.29
C ARG A 46 9.37 -0.64 3.57
N PHE A 47 9.08 0.66 3.60
CA PHE A 47 9.96 1.69 3.03
C PHE A 47 11.31 1.78 3.74
N GLN A 48 11.37 1.47 5.04
CA GLN A 48 12.61 1.36 5.81
C GLN A 48 13.39 0.05 5.58
N HIS A 49 13.06 -0.71 4.52
CA HIS A 49 13.65 -2.02 4.20
C HIS A 49 13.45 -3.12 5.27
N LEU A 50 12.58 -2.89 6.26
CA LEU A 50 12.22 -3.88 7.28
C LEU A 50 11.05 -4.77 6.84
N ALA A 51 10.75 -4.80 5.53
CA ALA A 51 9.68 -5.65 5.00
C ALA A 51 10.06 -7.13 4.99
N GLN A 52 9.14 -7.94 5.48
CA GLN A 52 9.22 -9.39 5.37
C GLN A 52 9.12 -9.81 3.89
N ILE A 53 10.13 -10.54 3.40
CA ILE A 53 10.17 -11.06 2.05
C ILE A 53 9.53 -12.46 2.04
N HIS A 54 8.48 -12.63 1.24
CA HIS A 54 7.79 -13.91 1.10
C HIS A 54 8.31 -14.66 -0.11
N LYS A 55 8.84 -15.88 0.11
CA LYS A 55 9.30 -16.76 -0.98
C LYS A 55 8.11 -17.51 -1.57
N ILE A 56 7.87 -17.34 -2.87
CA ILE A 56 6.84 -18.01 -3.63
C ILE A 56 7.50 -19.14 -4.42
N GLY A 57 7.14 -20.37 -4.07
CA GLY A 57 7.58 -21.58 -4.78
C GLY A 57 6.46 -22.29 -5.54
N SER A 58 5.23 -21.77 -5.48
CA SER A 58 4.06 -22.34 -6.15
C SER A 58 3.00 -21.27 -6.39
N MET A 59 2.13 -21.48 -7.37
CA MET A 59 0.99 -20.57 -7.61
C MET A 59 0.02 -20.52 -6.43
N ARG A 60 -0.15 -21.63 -5.70
CA ARG A 60 -0.97 -21.64 -4.48
C ARG A 60 -0.45 -20.66 -3.42
N LYS A 61 0.87 -20.61 -3.20
CA LYS A 61 1.49 -19.62 -2.30
C LYS A 61 1.35 -18.18 -2.78
N LEU A 62 1.33 -17.96 -4.10
CA LEU A 62 1.05 -16.64 -4.65
C LEU A 62 -0.40 -16.23 -4.35
N GLN A 63 -1.35 -17.14 -4.54
CA GLN A 63 -2.76 -16.89 -4.26
C GLN A 63 -3.01 -16.60 -2.78
N GLU A 64 -2.48 -17.43 -1.88
CA GLU A 64 -2.53 -17.18 -0.42
C GLU A 64 -1.93 -15.80 -0.06
N LEU A 65 -0.89 -15.37 -0.77
CA LEU A 65 -0.26 -14.07 -0.56
C LEU A 65 -1.11 -12.91 -1.09
N ILE A 66 -1.82 -13.09 -2.20
CA ILE A 66 -2.79 -12.12 -2.73
C ILE A 66 -3.98 -11.98 -1.78
N ASP A 67 -4.52 -13.09 -1.26
CA ASP A 67 -5.64 -13.07 -0.32
C ASP A 67 -5.26 -12.35 0.98
N ARG A 68 -4.05 -12.62 1.50
CA ARG A 68 -3.50 -11.90 2.66
C ARG A 68 -3.25 -10.43 2.36
N CYS A 69 -2.75 -10.11 1.16
CA CYS A 69 -2.53 -8.72 0.72
C CYS A 69 -3.84 -7.93 0.75
N GLY A 70 -4.92 -8.51 0.23
CA GLY A 70 -6.25 -7.91 0.24
C GLY A 70 -6.83 -7.76 1.65
N THR A 71 -6.77 -8.82 2.46
CA THR A 71 -7.30 -8.79 3.84
C THR A 71 -6.58 -7.77 4.72
N ASP A 72 -5.27 -7.64 4.56
CA ASP A 72 -4.44 -6.75 5.37
C ASP A 72 -4.37 -5.31 4.83
N ASP A 73 -4.95 -5.04 3.65
CA ASP A 73 -4.76 -3.82 2.85
C ASP A 73 -3.31 -3.31 2.89
N ALA A 74 -2.36 -4.21 2.67
CA ALA A 74 -0.94 -3.93 2.82
C ALA A 74 -0.13 -4.43 1.63
N VAL A 75 0.91 -3.68 1.25
CA VAL A 75 1.75 -4.08 0.12
C VAL A 75 2.76 -5.11 0.60
N LEU A 76 2.76 -6.28 -0.03
CA LEU A 76 3.63 -7.40 0.34
C LEU A 76 4.80 -7.51 -0.63
N THR A 77 6.00 -7.74 -0.10
CA THR A 77 7.18 -8.04 -0.91
C THR A 77 7.27 -9.54 -1.15
N ALA A 78 7.23 -9.94 -2.41
CA ALA A 78 7.33 -11.32 -2.83
C ALA A 78 8.63 -11.57 -3.61
N LYS A 79 9.09 -12.84 -3.56
CA LYS A 79 10.26 -13.31 -4.26
C LYS A 79 9.96 -14.65 -4.92
N VAL A 80 10.15 -14.73 -6.23
CA VAL A 80 10.02 -15.95 -7.03
C VAL A 80 11.39 -16.39 -7.55
N TYR A 81 11.57 -17.69 -7.71
CA TYR A 81 12.75 -18.28 -8.35
C TYR A 81 12.33 -19.02 -9.63
N LEU A 82 12.61 -18.41 -10.79
CA LEU A 82 12.37 -18.97 -12.12
C LEU A 82 13.70 -18.91 -12.90
N GLY A 83 14.68 -19.71 -12.47
CA GLY A 83 16.06 -19.65 -12.98
C GLY A 83 16.87 -18.43 -12.52
N ARG A 84 16.23 -17.28 -12.30
CA ARG A 84 16.78 -16.08 -11.64
C ARG A 84 15.87 -15.64 -10.50
N GLN A 85 16.47 -15.05 -9.46
CA GLN A 85 15.70 -14.44 -8.38
C GLN A 85 15.02 -13.16 -8.87
N GLN A 86 13.69 -13.15 -8.86
CA GLN A 86 12.89 -11.96 -9.14
C GLN A 86 12.16 -11.52 -7.87
N ARG A 87 12.21 -10.22 -7.58
CA ARG A 87 11.50 -9.58 -6.46
C ARG A 87 10.44 -8.66 -7.05
N PHE A 88 9.23 -8.74 -6.54
CA PHE A 88 8.13 -7.88 -6.94
C PHE A 88 7.24 -7.54 -5.74
N LEU A 89 6.39 -6.54 -5.94
CA LEU A 89 5.44 -6.08 -4.95
C LEU A 89 4.05 -6.56 -5.33
N VAL A 90 3.31 -7.05 -4.36
CA VAL A 90 1.88 -7.34 -4.48
C VAL A 90 1.15 -6.23 -3.77
N THR A 91 0.34 -5.49 -4.52
CA THR A 91 -0.46 -4.37 -4.02
C THR A 91 -1.92 -4.79 -3.92
N PRO A 92 -2.64 -4.41 -2.84
CA PRO A 92 -4.08 -4.65 -2.75
C PRO A 92 -4.82 -3.75 -3.75
N GLN A 93 -5.89 -4.28 -4.34
CA GLN A 93 -6.76 -3.61 -5.31
C GLN A 93 -7.87 -2.81 -4.60
#